data_AF-A0A3M1N4J5-F1
#
_entry.id   AF-A0A3M1N4J5-F1
#
_cell.length_a   1.000
_cell.length_b   1.000
_cell.length_c   1.000
_cell.angle_alpha   90.00
_cell.angle_beta   90.00
_cell.angle_gamma   90.00
#
_symmetry.space_group_name_H-M   'P 1'
#
loop_
_entity.id
_entity.type
_entity.pdbx_description
1 polymer ?
#
loop_
_entity_poly.entity_id
_entity_poly.type
_entity_poly.pdbx_seq_one_letter_code
_entity_poly.pdbx_strand_id
1 'polypeptide(L)'
;MRKHLLRLSVVVALALALLPISFSAAHKHGAHLRVAHLSPTSPAVDVFLNGAKVVENLAYKGVTDYLALSGTAFEVVIVPAGGKIEDSVTPEPIKLTFDEHDNGYYTAAAVGSLADNTFEVVLLNDNPAHGMGMMMSAAKGEARVGDIVITGAFARPSAMAGSHGHGSHGHTGQGGFGVSAAYMKIENMGSQSDVLIAAESDVAGLVELHETVVENDMAMMKPLAEGISLPLGSVTELKPGGLHVMLMELKRELKAGDSITLTLIFKSGKKVTFDLPVRMP
;
A
#
# COMPACT_ATOMS: atom_id res chain seq x y z
N MET A 1 28.66 -63.20 -30.48
CA MET A 1 27.21 -63.22 -30.20
C MET A 1 26.82 -61.87 -29.61
N ARG A 2 26.09 -61.05 -30.38
CA ARG A 2 25.49 -59.77 -29.94
C ARG A 2 24.52 -59.99 -28.79
N LYS A 3 24.54 -59.14 -27.76
CA LYS A 3 23.31 -58.57 -27.15
C LYS A 3 23.61 -57.16 -26.61
N HIS A 4 23.04 -56.17 -27.29
CA HIS A 4 22.81 -54.81 -26.80
C HIS A 4 21.85 -54.86 -25.60
N LEU A 5 22.07 -54.02 -24.58
CA LEU A 5 20.94 -53.50 -23.80
C LEU A 5 21.11 -52.00 -23.56
N LEU A 6 20.00 -51.32 -23.80
CA LEU A 6 19.79 -49.90 -23.97
C LEU A 6 19.80 -49.14 -22.64
N ARG A 7 20.26 -47.88 -22.72
CA ARG A 7 20.01 -46.80 -21.75
C ARG A 7 18.51 -46.48 -21.72
N LEU A 8 17.94 -46.22 -20.55
CA LEU A 8 16.64 -45.56 -20.43
C LEU A 8 16.76 -44.38 -19.45
N SER A 9 17.00 -43.20 -20.03
CA SER A 9 16.82 -41.91 -19.37
C SER A 9 15.34 -41.56 -19.45
N VAL A 10 14.68 -41.41 -18.30
CA VAL A 10 13.31 -40.87 -18.24
C VAL A 10 13.42 -39.35 -18.27
N VAL A 11 13.07 -38.74 -19.41
CA VAL A 11 12.85 -37.30 -19.53
C VAL A 11 11.34 -37.10 -19.47
N VAL A 12 10.86 -36.48 -18.38
CA VAL A 12 9.47 -36.03 -18.25
C VAL A 12 9.38 -34.69 -18.98
N ALA A 13 8.87 -34.70 -20.21
CA ALA A 13 8.50 -33.48 -20.94
C ALA A 13 7.11 -33.03 -20.49
N LEU A 14 7.06 -32.00 -19.65
CA LEU A 14 5.82 -31.28 -19.32
C LEU A 14 5.50 -30.33 -20.48
N ALA A 15 4.59 -30.74 -21.36
CA ALA A 15 4.06 -29.89 -22.42
C ALA A 15 3.12 -28.84 -21.82
N LEU A 16 3.62 -27.61 -21.65
CA LEU A 16 2.81 -26.45 -21.31
C LEU A 16 2.07 -26.00 -22.59
N ALA A 17 0.76 -26.22 -22.64
CA ALA A 17 -0.05 -25.75 -23.76
C ALA A 17 -0.10 -24.21 -23.74
N LEU A 18 0.55 -23.56 -24.71
CA LEU A 18 0.31 -22.15 -25.01
C LEU A 18 -1.08 -22.03 -25.64
N LEU A 19 -2.07 -21.64 -24.83
CA LEU A 19 -3.30 -21.07 -25.36
C LEU A 19 -2.99 -19.67 -25.88
N PRO A 20 -3.32 -19.32 -27.13
CA PRO A 20 -3.24 -17.94 -27.58
C PRO A 20 -4.22 -17.12 -26.77
N ILE A 21 -3.70 -16.16 -26.00
CA ILE A 21 -4.53 -15.19 -25.28
C ILE A 21 -5.25 -14.38 -26.37
N SER A 22 -6.55 -14.63 -26.48
CA SER A 22 -7.43 -13.77 -27.26
C SER A 22 -7.53 -12.45 -26.51
N PHE A 23 -7.09 -11.35 -27.11
CA PHE A 23 -7.44 -10.01 -26.65
C PHE A 23 -8.93 -9.81 -26.91
N SER A 24 -9.77 -10.24 -25.97
CA SER A 24 -11.17 -9.86 -25.97
C SER A 24 -11.27 -8.39 -25.63
N ALA A 25 -11.78 -7.60 -26.56
CA ALA A 25 -12.26 -6.26 -26.26
C ALA A 25 -13.35 -6.34 -25.17
N ALA A 26 -13.34 -5.32 -24.31
CA ALA A 26 -14.23 -5.06 -23.17
C ALA A 26 -13.91 -5.81 -21.87
N HIS A 27 -13.05 -5.22 -21.04
CA HIS A 27 -13.26 -5.21 -19.59
C HIS A 27 -13.48 -3.75 -19.17
N LYS A 28 -14.63 -3.48 -18.56
CA LYS A 28 -15.08 -2.12 -18.19
C LYS A 28 -14.43 -1.60 -16.90
N HIS A 29 -13.67 -2.43 -16.20
CA HIS A 29 -13.02 -2.11 -14.92
C HIS A 29 -11.65 -2.81 -14.82
N GLY A 30 -10.65 -2.11 -14.30
CA GLY A 30 -9.26 -2.58 -14.13
C GLY A 30 -8.26 -1.42 -14.09
N ALA A 31 -7.26 -1.52 -13.22
CA ALA A 31 -6.21 -0.51 -13.06
C ALA A 31 -5.41 -0.29 -14.36
N HIS A 32 -4.81 0.89 -14.50
CA HIS A 32 -3.94 1.27 -15.59
C HIS A 32 -2.52 1.46 -15.06
N LEU A 33 -1.53 0.84 -15.71
CA LEU A 33 -0.13 0.90 -15.31
C LEU A 33 0.73 1.45 -16.43
N ARG A 34 1.55 2.46 -16.15
CA ARG A 34 2.68 2.84 -16.99
C ARG A 34 3.99 2.57 -16.26
N VAL A 35 5.08 2.43 -17.01
CA VAL A 35 6.41 2.17 -16.47
C VAL A 35 7.29 3.39 -16.72
N ALA A 36 8.05 3.80 -15.71
CA ALA A 36 9.08 4.84 -15.82
C ALA A 36 10.45 4.28 -15.45
N HIS A 37 11.44 4.48 -16.30
CA HIS A 37 12.82 4.10 -16.02
C HIS A 37 13.60 5.31 -15.50
N LEU A 38 13.81 5.39 -14.19
CA LEU A 38 14.48 6.50 -13.52
C LEU A 38 15.79 6.09 -12.81
N SER A 39 16.28 4.86 -13.04
CA SER A 39 17.59 4.41 -12.56
C SER A 39 18.73 4.87 -13.50
N PRO A 40 19.66 5.76 -13.09
CA PRO A 40 20.66 6.34 -13.98
C PRO A 40 21.78 5.38 -14.40
N THR A 41 22.04 4.33 -13.64
CA THR A 41 23.15 3.39 -13.85
C THR A 41 22.70 2.07 -14.48
N SER A 42 21.40 1.89 -14.71
CA SER A 42 20.85 0.68 -15.32
C SER A 42 20.83 0.78 -16.85
N PRO A 43 21.09 -0.32 -17.58
CA PRO A 43 20.87 -0.35 -19.03
C PRO A 43 19.39 -0.18 -19.35
N ALA A 44 19.06 0.04 -20.62
CA ALA A 44 17.67 -0.07 -21.06
C ALA A 44 17.08 -1.42 -20.63
N VAL A 45 15.79 -1.45 -20.31
CA VAL A 45 15.14 -2.63 -19.73
C VAL A 45 13.95 -3.11 -20.55
N ASP A 46 13.72 -4.43 -20.49
CA ASP A 46 12.44 -5.03 -20.83
C ASP A 46 11.66 -5.30 -19.54
N VAL A 47 10.33 -5.15 -19.59
CA VAL A 47 9.45 -5.42 -18.45
C VAL A 47 8.45 -6.51 -18.81
N PHE A 48 8.33 -7.48 -17.91
CA PHE A 48 7.40 -8.59 -18.02
C PHE A 48 6.34 -8.49 -16.92
N LEU A 49 5.08 -8.73 -17.29
CA LEU A 49 3.95 -8.90 -16.37
C LEU A 49 3.42 -10.33 -16.49
N ASN A 50 3.39 -11.07 -15.38
CA ASN A 50 2.96 -12.48 -15.34
C ASN A 50 3.65 -13.34 -16.41
N GLY A 51 4.94 -13.06 -16.67
CA GLY A 51 5.76 -13.75 -17.67
C GLY A 51 5.60 -13.26 -19.11
N ALA A 52 4.68 -12.35 -19.41
CA ALA A 52 4.52 -11.75 -20.74
C ALA A 52 5.30 -10.44 -20.84
N LYS A 53 6.11 -10.26 -21.89
CA LYS A 53 6.79 -8.98 -22.14
C LYS A 53 5.77 -7.92 -22.52
N VAL A 54 5.74 -6.82 -21.78
CA VAL A 54 4.81 -5.70 -21.99
C VAL A 54 5.51 -4.38 -22.32
N VAL A 55 6.79 -4.27 -21.99
CA VAL A 55 7.64 -3.14 -22.35
C VAL A 55 8.94 -3.67 -22.93
N GLU A 56 9.38 -3.08 -24.03
CA GLU A 56 10.61 -3.43 -24.72
C GLU A 56 11.55 -2.22 -24.81
N ASN A 57 12.81 -2.45 -24.46
CA ASN A 57 13.92 -1.50 -24.63
C ASN A 57 13.64 -0.10 -24.06
N LEU A 58 13.06 -0.03 -22.86
CA LEU A 58 12.80 1.24 -22.18
C LEU A 58 14.13 1.84 -21.71
N ALA A 59 14.55 2.94 -22.30
CA ALA A 59 15.78 3.64 -21.92
C ALA A 59 15.62 4.48 -20.65
N TYR A 60 16.74 4.85 -20.01
CA TYR A 60 16.75 5.80 -18.89
C TYR A 60 16.04 7.11 -19.24
N LYS A 61 15.22 7.61 -18.29
CA LYS A 61 14.24 8.70 -18.43
C LYS A 61 13.06 8.41 -19.36
N GLY A 62 12.97 7.20 -19.91
CA GLY A 62 11.82 6.75 -20.67
C GLY A 62 10.61 6.51 -19.78
N VAL A 63 9.44 6.85 -20.30
CA VAL A 63 8.13 6.61 -19.67
C VAL A 63 7.20 6.05 -20.74
N THR A 64 6.48 4.99 -20.42
CA THR A 64 5.51 4.38 -21.36
C THR A 64 4.15 5.08 -21.31
N ASP A 65 3.30 4.75 -22.28
CA ASP A 65 1.86 4.97 -22.14
C ASP A 65 1.27 4.05 -21.07
N TYR A 66 0.02 4.34 -20.67
CA TYR A 66 -0.72 3.48 -19.75
C TYR A 66 -1.20 2.20 -20.45
N LEU A 67 -0.88 1.08 -19.82
CA LEU A 67 -1.39 -0.24 -20.16
C LEU A 67 -2.60 -0.55 -19.27
N ALA A 68 -3.73 -0.90 -19.87
CA ALA A 68 -4.86 -1.43 -19.13
C ALA A 68 -4.55 -2.84 -18.60
N LEU A 69 -4.73 -3.03 -17.30
CA LEU A 69 -4.49 -4.30 -16.64
C LEU A 69 -5.79 -5.10 -16.54
N SER A 70 -5.69 -6.40 -16.80
CA SER A 70 -6.79 -7.35 -16.63
C SER A 70 -6.47 -8.29 -15.47
N GLY A 71 -6.96 -7.97 -14.28
CA GLY A 71 -6.70 -8.71 -13.06
C GLY A 71 -6.28 -7.80 -11.90
N THR A 72 -6.12 -8.42 -10.73
CA THR A 72 -5.84 -7.74 -9.46
C THR A 72 -4.46 -8.07 -8.89
N ALA A 73 -3.70 -8.97 -9.51
CA ALA A 73 -2.38 -9.36 -9.05
C ALA A 73 -1.45 -9.60 -10.25
N PHE A 74 -0.27 -9.01 -10.20
CA PHE A 74 0.74 -9.09 -11.24
C PHE A 74 2.11 -9.32 -10.64
N GLU A 75 2.84 -10.27 -11.21
CA GLU A 75 4.27 -10.44 -10.99
C GLU A 75 5.03 -9.65 -12.06
N VAL A 76 5.82 -8.68 -11.62
CA VAL A 76 6.66 -7.84 -12.47
C VAL A 76 8.09 -8.36 -12.42
N VAL A 77 8.65 -8.60 -13.59
CA VAL A 77 10.07 -8.91 -13.76
C VAL A 77 10.69 -7.88 -14.68
N ILE A 78 11.82 -7.31 -14.26
CA ILE A 78 12.57 -6.30 -15.01
C ILE A 78 13.91 -6.91 -15.37
N VAL A 79 14.28 -6.85 -16.64
CA VAL A 79 15.51 -7.45 -17.16
C VAL A 79 16.24 -6.44 -18.05
N PRO A 80 17.56 -6.54 -18.22
CA PRO A 80 18.26 -5.79 -19.26
C PRO A 80 17.63 -6.05 -20.63
N ALA A 81 17.53 -5.03 -21.48
CA ALA A 81 16.88 -5.12 -22.78
C ALA A 81 17.47 -6.26 -23.63
N GLY A 82 16.60 -7.12 -24.16
CA GLY A 82 17.00 -8.34 -24.89
C GLY A 82 17.44 -9.52 -24.01
N GLY A 83 17.47 -9.35 -22.70
CA GLY A 83 17.69 -10.40 -21.72
C GLY A 83 16.47 -11.32 -21.54
N LYS A 84 16.68 -12.39 -20.78
CA LYS A 84 15.63 -13.35 -20.41
C LYS A 84 15.13 -13.07 -19.00
N ILE A 85 13.97 -13.63 -18.63
CA ILE A 85 13.38 -13.51 -17.29
C ILE A 85 14.36 -13.95 -16.19
N GLU A 86 15.21 -14.95 -16.45
CA GLU A 86 16.27 -15.39 -15.53
C GLU A 86 17.37 -14.33 -15.27
N ASP A 87 17.49 -13.32 -16.14
CA ASP A 87 18.42 -12.20 -16.00
C ASP A 87 17.81 -11.03 -15.21
N SER A 88 16.82 -11.32 -14.36
CA SER A 88 16.12 -10.32 -13.54
C SER A 88 17.08 -9.46 -12.74
N VAL A 89 16.85 -8.14 -12.78
CA VAL A 89 17.63 -7.17 -12.00
C VAL A 89 17.22 -7.14 -10.52
N THR A 90 16.12 -7.81 -10.16
CA THR A 90 15.68 -8.04 -8.79
C THR A 90 15.78 -9.53 -8.42
N PRO A 91 16.10 -9.87 -7.15
CA PRO A 91 16.26 -11.26 -6.72
C PRO A 91 14.95 -12.06 -6.71
N GLU A 92 13.81 -11.37 -6.54
CA GLU A 92 12.47 -11.94 -6.63
C GLU A 92 11.59 -11.09 -7.56
N PRO A 93 10.55 -11.68 -8.18
CA PRO A 93 9.53 -10.92 -8.90
C PRO A 93 8.82 -9.93 -7.97
N ILE A 94 8.64 -8.71 -8.44
CA ILE A 94 7.91 -7.67 -7.71
C ILE A 94 6.41 -7.98 -7.82
N LYS A 95 5.70 -7.98 -6.69
CA LYS A 95 4.26 -8.27 -6.67
C LYS A 95 3.46 -6.98 -6.59
N LEU A 96 2.70 -6.69 -7.64
CA LEU A 96 1.72 -5.63 -7.67
C LEU A 96 0.33 -6.21 -7.43
N THR A 97 -0.43 -5.60 -6.52
CA THR A 97 -1.82 -6.00 -6.25
C THR A 97 -2.73 -4.78 -6.28
N PHE A 98 -3.83 -4.88 -6.99
CA PHE A 98 -4.86 -3.86 -7.15
C PHE A 98 -6.18 -4.39 -6.60
N ASP A 99 -7.08 -3.50 -6.16
CA ASP A 99 -8.43 -3.89 -5.78
C ASP A 99 -9.24 -4.32 -7.03
N GLU A 100 -10.18 -5.25 -6.88
CA GLU A 100 -11.03 -5.72 -8.00
C GLU A 100 -11.93 -4.64 -8.59
N HIS A 101 -12.16 -3.56 -7.82
CA HIS A 101 -12.90 -2.38 -8.24
C HIS A 101 -12.00 -1.19 -8.59
N ASP A 102 -10.68 -1.36 -8.56
CA ASP A 102 -9.73 -0.31 -8.89
C ASP A 102 -9.74 -0.01 -10.39
N ASN A 103 -10.02 1.25 -10.74
CA ASN A 103 -9.93 1.78 -12.10
C ASN A 103 -8.87 2.89 -12.20
N GLY A 104 -7.91 2.86 -11.27
CA GLY A 104 -6.92 3.90 -11.08
C GLY A 104 -5.78 3.87 -12.08
N TYR A 105 -5.08 4.99 -12.20
CA TYR A 105 -3.87 5.15 -13.00
C TYR A 105 -2.64 5.12 -12.10
N TYR A 106 -1.62 4.36 -12.49
CA TYR A 106 -0.41 4.15 -11.70
C TYR A 106 0.88 4.18 -12.55
N THR A 107 1.97 4.66 -11.95
CA THR A 107 3.33 4.56 -12.52
C THR A 107 4.16 3.59 -11.68
N ALA A 108 4.67 2.52 -12.27
CA ALA A 108 5.79 1.77 -11.70
C ALA A 108 7.10 2.44 -12.14
N ALA A 109 7.78 3.12 -11.22
CA ALA A 109 9.03 3.82 -11.46
C ALA A 109 10.22 3.02 -10.91
N ALA A 110 11.09 2.54 -11.80
CA ALA A 110 12.38 1.97 -11.40
C ALA A 110 13.34 3.10 -11.02
N VAL A 111 13.72 3.19 -9.75
CA VAL A 111 14.57 4.23 -9.16
C VAL A 111 15.83 3.61 -8.53
N GLY A 112 16.75 4.46 -8.07
CA GLY A 112 18.00 4.01 -7.45
C GLY A 112 19.03 3.49 -8.47
N SER A 113 20.06 2.81 -7.99
CA SER A 113 21.22 2.39 -8.80
C SER A 113 21.49 0.90 -8.62
N LEU A 114 21.57 0.15 -9.72
CA LEU A 114 21.99 -1.25 -9.69
C LEU A 114 23.45 -1.39 -9.26
N ALA A 115 24.32 -0.49 -9.72
CA ALA A 115 25.73 -0.48 -9.37
C ALA A 115 25.96 -0.29 -7.86
N ASP A 116 25.07 0.47 -7.20
CA ASP A 116 25.17 0.79 -5.78
C ASP A 116 24.25 -0.07 -4.90
N ASN A 117 23.58 -1.09 -5.46
CA ASN A 117 22.59 -1.93 -4.79
C ASN A 117 21.45 -1.14 -4.09
N THR A 118 21.03 -0.02 -4.70
CA THR A 118 19.91 0.83 -4.21
C THR A 118 18.70 0.78 -5.14
N PHE A 119 18.69 -0.13 -6.11
CA PHE A 119 17.61 -0.26 -7.08
C PHE A 119 16.28 -0.66 -6.42
N GLU A 120 15.22 0.07 -6.73
CA GLU A 120 13.87 -0.15 -6.21
C GLU A 120 12.83 0.16 -7.29
N VAL A 121 11.66 -0.48 -7.22
CA VAL A 121 10.49 -0.08 -8.00
C VAL A 121 9.47 0.57 -7.07
N VAL A 122 9.22 1.85 -7.31
CA VAL A 122 8.25 2.68 -6.58
C VAL A 122 6.96 2.71 -7.37
N LEU A 123 5.82 2.41 -6.75
CA LEU A 123 4.52 2.53 -7.39
C LEU A 123 3.93 3.90 -7.05
N LEU A 124 3.58 4.71 -8.05
CA LEU A 124 2.97 6.01 -7.86
C LEU A 124 1.51 5.94 -8.29
N ASN A 125 0.62 6.53 -7.49
CA ASN A 125 -0.76 6.76 -7.90
C ASN A 125 -0.83 8.02 -8.76
N ASP A 126 -1.15 7.86 -10.04
CA ASP A 126 -1.31 8.93 -11.01
C ASP A 126 -2.76 9.41 -11.14
N ASN A 127 -3.70 8.81 -10.38
CA ASN A 127 -5.05 9.34 -10.32
C ASN A 127 -4.98 10.81 -9.94
N PRO A 128 -5.77 11.68 -10.60
CA PRO A 128 -5.81 13.08 -10.25
C PRO A 128 -6.34 13.22 -8.82
N ALA A 129 -5.43 13.24 -7.86
CA ALA A 129 -5.71 13.72 -6.52
C ALA A 129 -6.00 15.22 -6.63
N HIS A 130 -6.99 15.71 -5.89
CA HIS A 130 -6.99 17.10 -5.49
C HIS A 130 -5.73 17.35 -4.66
N GLY A 131 -4.63 17.76 -5.30
CA GLY A 131 -3.44 18.33 -4.67
C GLY A 131 -2.34 17.36 -4.25
N MET A 132 -1.16 17.54 -4.88
CA MET A 132 0.20 17.14 -4.50
C MET A 132 0.50 15.67 -4.19
N GLY A 133 1.29 15.07 -5.09
CA GLY A 133 1.80 13.71 -4.97
C GLY A 133 2.83 13.48 -3.87
N MET A 134 2.87 12.24 -3.39
CA MET A 134 4.01 11.64 -2.71
C MET A 134 4.12 10.16 -3.07
N MET A 135 5.36 9.70 -3.04
CA MET A 135 5.83 8.39 -3.47
C MET A 135 5.35 7.27 -2.53
N MET A 136 4.76 6.20 -3.08
CA MET A 136 4.57 4.94 -2.34
C MET A 136 5.78 4.04 -2.62
N SER A 137 6.60 3.78 -1.61
CA SER A 137 7.48 2.61 -1.63
C SER A 137 6.59 1.38 -1.55
N ALA A 138 6.65 0.54 -2.59
CA ALA A 138 5.82 -0.64 -2.70
C ALA A 138 6.43 -1.80 -1.88
N ALA A 139 6.15 -1.80 -0.58
CA ALA A 139 5.99 -3.02 0.19
C ALA A 139 4.54 -3.02 0.72
N LYS A 140 3.78 -4.08 0.42
CA LYS A 140 2.40 -4.36 0.90
C LYS A 140 1.87 -3.44 2.02
N GLY A 141 1.08 -2.42 1.68
CA GLY A 141 0.33 -1.62 2.67
C GLY A 141 1.19 -1.07 3.82
N GLU A 142 2.45 -0.78 3.52
CA GLU A 142 3.46 -0.37 4.48
C GLU A 142 3.85 1.10 4.24
N ALA A 143 3.77 1.93 5.27
CA ALA A 143 4.27 3.30 5.25
C ALA A 143 5.48 3.43 6.19
N ARG A 144 6.46 4.25 5.85
CA ARG A 144 7.70 4.39 6.64
C ARG A 144 8.13 5.83 6.82
N VAL A 145 8.77 6.12 7.97
CA VAL A 145 9.55 7.33 8.20
C VAL A 145 10.77 7.02 9.07
N GLY A 146 11.94 7.00 8.44
CA GLY A 146 13.16 6.49 9.09
C GLY A 146 12.92 5.07 9.61
N ASP A 147 13.16 4.87 10.91
CA ASP A 147 13.01 3.56 11.57
C ASP A 147 11.58 3.24 12.04
N ILE A 148 10.59 4.09 11.72
CA ILE A 148 9.19 3.81 12.05
C ILE A 148 8.52 3.19 10.83
N VAL A 149 7.83 2.07 11.06
CA VAL A 149 7.14 1.27 10.03
C VAL A 149 5.69 1.12 10.42
N ILE A 150 4.78 1.38 9.48
CA ILE A 150 3.35 1.28 9.66
C ILE A 150 2.85 0.19 8.74
N THR A 151 2.16 -0.81 9.26
CA THR A 151 1.60 -1.91 8.44
C THR A 151 0.15 -2.17 8.79
N GLY A 152 -0.58 -2.78 7.84
CA GLY A 152 -1.94 -3.25 8.06
C GLY A 152 -2.94 -2.14 8.38
N ALA A 153 -2.68 -0.92 7.92
CA ALA A 153 -3.52 0.24 8.21
C ALA A 153 -4.89 0.11 7.54
N PHE A 154 -5.95 0.46 8.27
CA PHE A 154 -7.30 0.59 7.72
C PHE A 154 -8.18 1.46 8.64
N ALA A 155 -9.20 2.08 8.06
CA ALA A 155 -10.26 2.77 8.79
C ALA A 155 -11.57 2.01 8.70
N ARG A 156 -12.44 2.16 9.71
CA ARG A 156 -13.81 1.62 9.63
C ARG A 156 -14.76 2.59 8.91
N PRO A 157 -15.87 2.10 8.32
CA PRO A 157 -16.92 2.98 7.82
C PRO A 157 -17.46 3.94 8.88
N SER A 158 -18.08 5.04 8.44
CA SER A 158 -18.75 6.01 9.32
C SER A 158 -19.77 5.31 10.21
N ALA A 159 -19.67 5.52 11.52
CA ALA A 159 -20.70 5.19 12.47
C ALA A 159 -21.42 6.47 12.89
N MET A 160 -22.74 6.45 12.88
CA MET A 160 -23.52 7.52 13.50
C MET A 160 -23.10 7.60 14.97
N ALA A 161 -22.65 8.77 15.40
CA ALA A 161 -22.38 9.02 16.81
C ALA A 161 -23.67 8.67 17.57
N GLY A 162 -23.61 7.62 18.39
CA GLY A 162 -24.78 7.10 19.08
C GLY A 162 -25.43 8.23 19.88
N SER A 163 -26.73 8.42 19.66
CA SER A 163 -27.61 9.19 20.53
C SER A 163 -27.59 8.58 21.93
N HIS A 164 -26.59 8.89 22.74
CA HIS A 164 -26.61 8.70 24.18
C HIS A 164 -26.67 10.09 24.81
N GLY A 165 -27.89 10.47 25.18
CA GLY A 165 -28.17 11.77 25.78
C GLY A 165 -27.52 11.92 27.15
N HIS A 166 -26.66 12.91 27.28
CA HIS A 166 -26.77 13.92 28.34
C HIS A 166 -26.17 15.21 27.79
N GLY A 167 -26.99 16.25 27.70
CA GLY A 167 -26.63 17.48 27.03
C GLY A 167 -25.47 18.20 27.70
N SER A 168 -24.61 18.82 26.90
CA SER A 168 -24.17 20.19 27.15
C SER A 168 -23.49 20.78 25.91
N HIS A 169 -24.17 21.77 25.33
CA HIS A 169 -23.65 23.03 24.81
C HIS A 169 -22.37 23.05 23.96
N GLY A 170 -22.59 23.22 22.65
CA GLY A 170 -21.90 24.26 21.90
C GLY A 170 -20.57 23.89 21.26
N HIS A 171 -20.63 23.31 20.07
CA HIS A 171 -19.82 23.76 18.94
C HIS A 171 -20.53 23.39 17.63
N THR A 172 -20.83 24.41 16.82
CA THR A 172 -21.38 24.30 15.47
C THR A 172 -20.29 23.86 14.48
N GLY A 173 -19.77 22.65 14.66
CA GLY A 173 -18.92 21.96 13.69
C GLY A 173 -19.78 21.20 12.69
N GLN A 174 -19.61 21.45 11.40
CA GLN A 174 -20.36 20.84 10.27
C GLN A 174 -20.05 19.34 10.04
N GLY A 175 -20.00 18.53 11.10
CA GLY A 175 -19.73 17.09 11.01
C GLY A 175 -20.98 16.24 11.05
N GLY A 176 -21.86 16.32 10.05
CA GLY A 176 -23.12 15.57 10.00
C GLY A 176 -22.95 14.06 9.73
N PHE A 177 -21.72 13.60 9.46
CA PHE A 177 -21.44 12.24 8.96
C PHE A 177 -20.94 11.26 10.03
N GLY A 178 -21.07 11.64 11.31
CA GLY A 178 -20.70 10.79 12.44
C GLY A 178 -19.20 10.73 12.70
N VAL A 179 -18.73 9.57 13.16
CA VAL A 179 -17.33 9.32 13.55
C VAL A 179 -16.79 8.06 12.88
N SER A 180 -15.47 7.96 12.78
CA SER A 180 -14.75 6.75 12.34
C SER A 180 -13.53 6.52 13.24
N ALA A 181 -12.83 5.41 13.03
CA ALA A 181 -11.56 5.13 13.68
C ALA A 181 -10.62 4.42 12.71
N ALA A 182 -9.32 4.70 12.82
CA ALA A 182 -8.25 4.03 12.09
C ALA A 182 -7.37 3.17 13.00
N TYR A 183 -6.92 2.05 12.44
CA TYR A 183 -6.20 0.97 13.08
C TYR A 183 -4.98 0.62 12.24
N MET A 184 -3.90 0.17 12.86
CA MET A 184 -2.63 -0.16 12.21
C MET A 184 -1.66 -0.80 13.20
N LYS A 185 -0.56 -1.36 12.71
CA LYS A 185 0.61 -1.69 13.52
C LYS A 185 1.69 -0.65 13.28
N ILE A 186 2.33 -0.19 14.35
CA ILE A 186 3.45 0.74 14.31
C ILE A 186 4.66 0.04 14.93
N GLU A 187 5.65 -0.29 14.11
CA GLU A 187 6.92 -0.86 14.55
C GLU A 187 7.97 0.24 14.66
N ASN A 188 8.64 0.32 15.81
CA ASN A 188 9.78 1.19 16.01
C ASN A 188 11.07 0.37 15.94
N MET A 189 11.73 0.39 14.77
CA MET A 189 13.01 -0.29 14.53
C MET A 189 14.22 0.54 14.98
N GLY A 190 13.99 1.71 15.58
CA GLY A 190 15.04 2.64 15.98
C GLY A 190 15.75 2.22 17.26
N SER A 191 16.83 2.94 17.59
CA SER A 191 17.63 2.73 18.80
C SER A 191 17.09 3.47 20.04
N GLN A 192 16.00 4.22 19.90
CA GLN A 192 15.34 4.98 20.98
C GLN A 192 13.81 4.82 20.90
N SER A 193 13.14 4.88 22.05
CA SER A 193 11.68 4.95 22.11
C SER A 193 11.17 6.27 21.53
N ASP A 194 9.97 6.24 20.96
CA ASP A 194 9.28 7.43 20.44
C ASP A 194 7.84 7.46 20.99
N VAL A 195 7.09 8.51 20.64
CA VAL A 195 5.68 8.64 21.01
C VAL A 195 4.91 9.16 19.80
N LEU A 196 3.83 8.49 19.41
CA LEU A 196 2.85 9.04 18.48
C LEU A 196 2.03 10.08 19.24
N ILE A 197 2.17 11.37 18.90
CA ILE A 197 1.59 12.47 19.67
C ILE A 197 0.39 13.13 18.98
N ALA A 198 0.27 12.99 17.67
CA ALA A 198 -0.85 13.51 16.92
C ALA A 198 -1.06 12.74 15.62
N ALA A 199 -2.26 12.88 15.07
CA ALA A 199 -2.58 12.46 13.72
C ALA A 199 -3.47 13.50 13.03
N GLU A 200 -3.47 13.52 11.71
CA GLU A 200 -4.30 14.40 10.87
C GLU A 200 -4.90 13.57 9.74
N SER A 201 -6.07 13.97 9.23
CA SER A 201 -6.70 13.30 8.10
C SER A 201 -7.42 14.29 7.17
N ASP A 202 -7.44 13.98 5.88
CA ASP A 202 -8.14 14.76 4.86
C ASP A 202 -9.66 14.77 5.11
N VAL A 203 -10.22 13.68 5.63
CA VAL A 203 -11.67 13.49 5.82
C VAL A 203 -12.23 13.95 7.16
N ALA A 204 -11.40 14.32 8.14
CA ALA A 204 -11.83 14.67 9.50
C ALA A 204 -11.52 16.13 9.85
N GLY A 205 -12.41 16.79 10.60
CA GLY A 205 -12.17 18.11 11.19
C GLY A 205 -11.34 18.04 12.47
N LEU A 206 -11.48 16.94 13.22
CA LEU A 206 -10.74 16.68 14.46
C LEU A 206 -10.25 15.23 14.47
N VAL A 207 -8.99 15.04 14.85
CA VAL A 207 -8.36 13.72 14.96
C VAL A 207 -7.69 13.60 16.32
N GLU A 208 -7.99 12.53 17.04
CA GLU A 208 -7.47 12.28 18.39
C GLU A 208 -6.90 10.86 18.53
N LEU A 209 -6.00 10.66 19.50
CA LEU A 209 -5.47 9.35 19.84
C LEU A 209 -6.21 8.81 21.05
N HIS A 210 -6.80 7.62 20.95
CA HIS A 210 -7.70 7.08 21.96
C HIS A 210 -7.33 5.65 22.35
N GLU A 211 -7.75 5.26 23.55
CA GLU A 211 -7.78 3.88 24.02
C GLU A 211 -9.21 3.50 24.36
N THR A 212 -9.63 2.28 24.00
CA THR A 212 -10.87 1.72 24.51
C THR A 212 -10.60 1.02 25.84
N VAL A 213 -11.27 1.44 26.91
CA VAL A 213 -11.18 0.85 28.24
C VAL A 213 -12.54 0.27 28.61
N VAL A 214 -12.57 -0.95 29.15
CA VAL A 214 -13.78 -1.54 29.72
C VAL A 214 -13.78 -1.29 31.22
N GLU A 215 -14.76 -0.56 31.71
CA GLU A 215 -14.96 -0.30 33.13
C GLU A 215 -16.43 -0.52 33.46
N ASN A 216 -16.71 -1.30 34.50
CA ASN A 216 -18.08 -1.68 34.90
C ASN A 216 -18.91 -2.28 33.76
N ASP A 217 -18.31 -3.18 32.96
CA ASP A 217 -18.91 -3.81 31.77
C ASP A 217 -19.33 -2.83 30.65
N MET A 218 -18.88 -1.57 30.72
CA MET A 218 -19.10 -0.55 29.69
C MET A 218 -17.80 -0.21 28.99
N ALA A 219 -17.79 -0.30 27.67
CA ALA A 219 -16.67 0.15 26.85
C ALA A 219 -16.71 1.68 26.72
N MET A 220 -15.62 2.35 27.10
CA MET A 220 -15.44 3.79 26.99
C MET A 220 -14.21 4.11 26.15
N MET A 221 -14.30 5.15 25.32
CA MET A 221 -13.18 5.68 24.56
C MET A 221 -12.53 6.79 25.37
N LYS A 222 -11.23 6.66 25.65
CA LYS A 222 -10.46 7.58 26.47
C LYS A 222 -9.39 8.28 25.60
N PRO A 223 -9.42 9.61 25.47
CA PRO A 223 -8.36 10.36 24.80
C PRO A 223 -7.01 10.21 25.52
N LEU A 224 -5.94 10.10 24.75
CA LEU A 224 -4.55 9.97 25.21
C LEU A 224 -3.79 11.27 24.90
N ALA A 225 -3.93 12.27 25.77
CA ALA A 225 -3.30 13.59 25.59
C ALA A 225 -1.76 13.54 25.52
N GLU A 226 -1.13 12.57 26.19
CA GLU A 226 0.32 12.36 26.17
C GLU A 226 0.79 11.55 24.95
N GLY A 227 -0.14 11.06 24.12
CA GLY A 227 0.12 10.22 22.96
C GLY A 227 0.22 8.73 23.28
N ILE A 228 0.65 7.97 22.27
CA ILE A 228 0.83 6.52 22.32
C ILE A 228 2.32 6.20 22.34
N SER A 229 2.78 5.50 23.39
CA SER A 229 4.17 5.08 23.52
C SER A 229 4.57 4.07 22.45
N LEU A 230 5.73 4.28 21.84
CA LEU A 230 6.36 3.40 20.85
C LEU A 230 7.73 2.94 21.38
N PRO A 231 7.76 1.88 22.21
CA PRO A 231 9.01 1.36 22.73
C PRO A 231 9.96 0.95 21.60
N LEU A 232 11.26 1.15 21.79
CA LEU A 232 12.28 0.70 20.83
C LEU A 232 12.18 -0.81 20.56
N GLY A 233 12.45 -1.21 19.32
CA GLY A 233 12.45 -2.61 18.88
C GLY A 233 11.11 -3.33 19.04
N SER A 234 10.00 -2.60 19.18
CA SER A 234 8.68 -3.15 19.50
C SER A 234 7.63 -2.74 18.49
N VAL A 235 6.59 -3.56 18.40
CA VAL A 235 5.37 -3.27 17.64
C VAL A 235 4.28 -2.81 18.59
N THR A 236 3.79 -1.60 18.39
CA THR A 236 2.57 -1.08 19.05
C THR A 236 1.39 -1.29 18.12
N GLU A 237 0.39 -2.04 18.56
CA GLU A 237 -0.81 -2.38 17.77
C GLU A 237 -1.99 -1.48 18.14
N LEU A 238 -2.50 -0.75 17.14
CA LEU A 238 -3.77 -0.03 17.20
C LEU A 238 -4.84 -0.90 16.56
N LYS A 239 -5.83 -1.33 17.34
CA LYS A 239 -6.86 -2.29 16.92
C LYS A 239 -8.23 -1.99 17.55
N PRO A 240 -9.32 -2.51 16.96
CA PRO A 240 -10.65 -2.42 17.56
C PRO A 240 -10.64 -2.90 19.02
N GLY A 241 -11.26 -2.13 19.90
CA GLY A 241 -11.31 -2.43 21.34
C GLY A 241 -10.01 -2.14 22.11
N GLY A 242 -9.00 -1.54 21.48
CA GLY A 242 -7.78 -1.09 22.14
C GLY A 242 -7.40 0.33 21.72
N LEU A 243 -6.11 0.56 21.46
CA LEU A 243 -5.58 1.81 20.92
C LEU A 243 -6.10 2.06 19.50
N HIS A 244 -6.40 3.32 19.16
CA HIS A 244 -6.85 3.69 17.82
C HIS A 244 -6.70 5.19 17.57
N VAL A 245 -6.73 5.58 16.30
CA VAL A 245 -6.86 6.98 15.88
C VAL A 245 -8.33 7.28 15.66
N MET A 246 -8.90 8.18 16.44
CA MET A 246 -10.31 8.58 16.37
C MET A 246 -10.49 9.71 15.35
N LEU A 247 -11.43 9.54 14.42
CA LEU A 247 -11.76 10.52 13.39
C LEU A 247 -13.12 11.14 13.71
N MET A 248 -13.12 12.41 14.07
CA MET A 248 -14.30 13.17 14.48
C MET A 248 -14.57 14.31 13.50
N GLU A 249 -15.81 14.82 13.53
CA GLU A 249 -16.27 15.87 12.62
C GLU A 249 -15.98 15.50 11.16
N LEU A 250 -16.38 14.29 10.77
CA LEU A 250 -16.16 13.81 9.41
C LEU A 250 -16.78 14.78 8.40
N LYS A 251 -16.01 15.14 7.37
CA LYS A 251 -16.38 16.07 6.29
C LYS A 251 -17.23 15.38 5.21
N ARG A 252 -17.19 14.05 5.17
CA ARG A 252 -17.97 13.18 4.29
C ARG A 252 -18.25 11.84 4.98
N GLU A 253 -19.26 11.13 4.49
CA GLU A 253 -19.48 9.73 4.84
C GLU A 253 -18.32 8.86 4.32
N LEU A 254 -17.86 7.90 5.14
CA LEU A 254 -16.86 6.90 4.78
C LEU A 254 -17.53 5.54 4.60
N LYS A 255 -17.36 4.94 3.42
CA LYS A 255 -17.92 3.64 3.04
C LYS A 255 -16.81 2.62 2.83
N ALA A 256 -17.13 1.34 3.03
CA ALA A 256 -16.19 0.28 2.68
C ALA A 256 -15.80 0.39 1.19
N GLY A 257 -14.52 0.26 0.89
CA GLY A 257 -13.95 0.51 -0.43
C GLY A 257 -13.43 1.93 -0.66
N ASP A 258 -13.78 2.90 0.21
CA ASP A 258 -13.17 4.22 0.16
C ASP A 258 -11.68 4.15 0.53
N SER A 259 -10.93 5.18 0.13
CA SER A 259 -9.59 5.46 0.64
C SER A 259 -9.58 6.82 1.35
N ILE A 260 -8.77 6.94 2.40
CA ILE A 260 -8.53 8.19 3.13
C ILE A 260 -7.02 8.38 3.33
N THR A 261 -6.59 9.63 3.51
CA THR A 261 -5.20 9.95 3.84
C THR A 261 -5.07 10.20 5.33
N LEU A 262 -4.04 9.64 5.94
CA LEU A 262 -3.68 9.86 7.35
C LEU A 262 -2.23 10.30 7.46
N THR A 263 -1.99 11.34 8.25
CA THR A 263 -0.66 11.74 8.67
C THR A 263 -0.48 11.42 10.14
N LEU A 264 0.60 10.71 10.50
CA LEU A 264 1.00 10.48 11.88
C LEU A 264 2.19 11.38 12.23
N ILE A 265 2.17 11.95 13.44
CA ILE A 265 3.17 12.89 13.93
C ILE A 265 3.77 12.37 15.23
N PHE A 266 5.08 12.19 15.24
CA PHE A 266 5.81 11.61 16.37
C PHE A 266 6.56 12.68 17.17
N LYS A 267 6.83 12.40 18.45
CA LYS A 267 7.53 13.30 19.37
C LYS A 267 8.96 13.59 18.93
N SER A 268 9.59 12.66 18.22
CA SER A 268 10.89 12.87 17.55
C SER A 268 10.86 13.94 16.44
N GLY A 269 9.67 14.40 16.01
CA GLY A 269 9.48 15.30 14.88
C GLY A 269 9.29 14.58 13.55
N LYS A 270 9.41 13.24 13.52
CA LYS A 270 9.07 12.43 12.35
C LYS A 270 7.59 12.63 11.98
N LYS A 271 7.31 12.60 10.68
CA LYS A 271 5.96 12.62 10.12
C LYS A 271 5.87 11.62 8.98
N VAL A 272 4.77 10.89 8.91
CA VAL A 272 4.48 9.97 7.81
C VAL A 272 3.04 10.16 7.37
N THR A 273 2.86 10.38 6.07
CA THR A 273 1.55 10.50 5.43
C THR A 273 1.36 9.31 4.51
N PHE A 274 0.22 8.65 4.61
CA PHE A 274 -0.10 7.48 3.80
C PHE A 274 -1.61 7.34 3.62
N ASP A 275 -1.98 6.67 2.53
CA ASP A 275 -3.36 6.32 2.26
C ASP A 275 -3.68 4.96 2.89
N LEU A 276 -4.91 4.82 3.38
CA LEU A 276 -5.41 3.58 3.96
C LEU A 276 -6.84 3.30 3.50
N PRO A 277 -7.20 2.03 3.30
CA PRO A 277 -8.54 1.66 2.89
C PRO A 277 -9.53 1.80 4.05
N VAL A 278 -10.76 2.13 3.71
CA VAL A 278 -11.92 1.99 4.57
C VAL A 278 -12.50 0.59 4.35
N ARG A 279 -12.57 -0.22 5.42
CA ARG A 279 -13.14 -1.57 5.37
C ARG A 279 -13.72 -1.97 6.71
N MET A 280 -14.53 -3.02 6.71
CA MET A 280 -14.99 -3.60 7.97
C MET A 280 -13.78 -4.15 8.76
N PRO A 281 -13.76 -3.97 10.09
CA PRO A 281 -12.72 -4.53 10.95
C PRO A 281 -12.60 -6.05 10.86
#